data_AF-A0A8T9CJI7-F1
#
_entry.id   AF-A0A8T9CJI7-F1
#
_cell.length_a   1.000
_cell.length_b   1.000
_cell.length_c   1.000
_cell.angle_alpha   90.00
_cell.angle_beta   90.00
_cell.angle_gamma   90.00
#
_symmetry.space_group_name_H-M   'P 1'
#
loop_
_entity.id
_entity.type
_entity.pdbx_description
1 polymer ?
#
loop_
_entity_poly.entity_id
_entity_poly.type
_entity_poly.pdbx_seq_one_letter_code
_entity_poly.pdbx_strand_id
1 'polypeptide(L)'
;MLRNGNKYLLMLVSIIMLTACISQSRTSFIPPQDRESLLAEQPWPHNGFVAISWHNVEDEAADQRFMSVRTSALREQFAWLRENGYQPVSIAQIREAHRGGKPLPEKAVVLTFDDGYQSFYTRVFPILQAFQWPAVWAPVGSWVDTPA
;
A
#
# COMPACT_ATOMS: atom_id res chain seq x y z
N MET A 1 -13.73 -7.13 -58.92
CA MET A 1 -13.93 -5.66 -58.84
C MET A 1 -14.64 -5.32 -57.54
N LEU A 2 -13.95 -4.71 -56.57
CA LEU A 2 -14.59 -4.24 -55.33
C LEU A 2 -15.63 -3.15 -55.65
N ARG A 3 -16.86 -3.31 -55.14
CA ARG A 3 -17.96 -2.33 -55.25
C ARG A 3 -17.49 -0.99 -54.71
N ASN A 4 -17.75 0.13 -55.40
CA ASN A 4 -17.15 1.44 -55.10
C ASN A 4 -17.27 1.87 -53.62
N GLY A 5 -18.35 1.49 -52.92
CA GLY A 5 -18.52 1.74 -51.48
C GLY A 5 -17.44 1.13 -50.59
N ASN A 6 -16.94 -0.07 -50.91
CA ASN A 6 -15.88 -0.72 -50.11
C ASN A 6 -14.52 -0.01 -50.30
N LYS A 7 -14.28 0.63 -51.45
CA LYS A 7 -13.04 1.37 -51.71
C LYS A 7 -12.98 2.65 -50.86
N TYR A 8 -14.10 3.37 -50.75
CA TYR A 8 -14.18 4.56 -49.89
C TYR A 8 -14.07 4.20 -48.41
N LEU A 9 -14.70 3.11 -47.96
CA LEU A 9 -14.57 2.63 -46.59
C LEU A 9 -13.13 2.22 -46.25
N LEU A 10 -12.46 1.47 -47.13
CA LEU A 10 -11.05 1.11 -46.96
C LEU A 10 -10.15 2.35 -46.95
N MET A 11 -10.41 3.34 -47.80
CA MET A 11 -9.66 4.60 -47.81
C MET A 11 -9.86 5.39 -46.50
N LEU A 12 -11.09 5.43 -45.98
CA LEU A 12 -11.40 6.14 -44.74
C LEU A 12 -10.73 5.48 -43.53
N VAL A 13 -10.75 4.15 -43.44
CA VAL A 13 -10.07 3.38 -42.39
C VAL A 13 -8.56 3.59 -42.46
N SER A 14 -7.97 3.58 -43.65
CA SER A 14 -6.54 3.86 -43.84
C SER A 14 -6.15 5.28 -43.40
N ILE A 15 -6.99 6.28 -43.70
CA ILE A 15 -6.76 7.66 -43.25
C ILE A 15 -6.82 7.75 -41.72
N ILE A 16 -7.80 7.11 -41.08
CA ILE A 16 -7.93 7.08 -39.61
C ILE A 16 -6.73 6.38 -38.96
N MET A 17 -6.25 5.27 -39.52
CA MET A 17 -5.06 4.57 -39.03
C MET A 17 -3.79 5.43 -39.20
N LEU A 18 -3.63 6.12 -40.33
CA LEU A 18 -2.48 7.01 -40.54
C LEU A 18 -2.50 8.21 -39.57
N THR A 19 -3.67 8.83 -39.35
CA THR A 19 -3.76 9.95 -38.39
C THR A 19 -3.52 9.48 -36.96
N ALA A 20 -4.00 8.30 -36.57
CA ALA A 20 -3.70 7.70 -35.27
C ALA A 20 -2.19 7.44 -35.06
N CYS A 21 -1.48 6.96 -36.10
CA CYS A 21 -0.02 6.79 -36.03
C CYS A 21 0.74 8.13 -35.97
N ILE A 22 0.26 9.17 -36.65
CA ILE A 22 0.91 10.50 -36.68
C ILE A 22 0.66 11.26 -35.36
N SER A 23 -0.51 11.08 -34.75
CA SER A 23 -0.87 11.71 -33.48
C SER A 23 -0.32 10.97 -32.26
N GLN A 24 0.42 9.87 -32.43
CA GLN A 24 1.10 9.22 -31.33
C GLN A 24 2.24 10.12 -30.85
N SER A 25 2.06 10.72 -29.68
CA SER A 25 3.09 11.50 -29.02
C SER A 25 4.35 10.64 -28.89
N ARG A 26 5.45 11.07 -29.51
CA ARG A 26 6.75 10.46 -29.24
C ARG A 26 7.03 10.66 -27.76
N THR A 27 7.11 9.58 -27.01
CA THR A 27 7.63 9.62 -25.65
C THR A 27 9.06 10.15 -25.74
N SER A 28 9.28 11.38 -25.28
CA SER A 28 10.62 11.97 -25.25
C SER A 28 11.38 11.32 -24.09
N PHE A 29 12.62 10.91 -24.35
CA PHE A 29 13.51 10.47 -23.27
C PHE A 29 13.75 11.66 -22.33
N ILE A 30 13.48 11.48 -21.04
CA ILE A 30 13.80 12.45 -19.99
C ILE A 30 15.07 11.95 -19.27
N PRO A 31 16.21 12.66 -19.43
CA PRO A 31 17.44 12.36 -18.70
C PRO A 31 17.21 12.35 -17.18
N PRO A 32 17.95 11.54 -16.41
CA PRO A 32 17.75 11.43 -14.95
C PRO A 32 17.71 12.77 -14.21
N GLN A 33 18.55 13.73 -14.60
CA GLN A 33 18.61 15.06 -13.99
C GLN A 33 17.38 15.94 -14.25
N ASP A 34 16.61 15.64 -15.29
CA ASP A 34 15.43 16.40 -15.70
C ASP A 34 14.13 15.71 -15.24
N ARG A 35 14.23 14.60 -14.51
CA ARG A 35 13.08 13.91 -13.92
C ARG A 35 12.64 14.66 -12.67
N GLU A 36 11.33 14.70 -12.45
CA GLU A 36 10.81 15.13 -11.15
C GLU A 36 11.39 14.25 -10.05
N SER A 37 11.88 14.88 -8.99
CA SER A 37 12.40 14.15 -7.84
C SER A 37 11.28 13.29 -7.24
N LEU A 38 11.60 12.03 -6.97
CA LEU A 38 10.64 11.12 -6.39
C LEU A 38 10.29 11.58 -4.97
N LEU A 39 9.06 11.34 -4.52
CA LEU A 39 8.69 11.55 -3.12
C LEU A 39 9.64 10.84 -2.14
N ALA A 40 10.23 9.72 -2.56
CA ALA A 40 11.20 8.95 -1.79
C ALA A 40 12.57 9.65 -1.63
N GLU A 41 12.89 10.64 -2.45
CA GLU A 41 14.13 11.42 -2.38
C GLU A 41 13.98 12.69 -1.55
N GLN A 42 12.73 13.08 -1.25
CA GLN A 42 12.42 14.23 -0.41
C GLN A 42 12.64 13.89 1.08
N PRO A 43 12.96 14.88 1.93
CA PRO A 43 12.97 14.68 3.38
C PRO A 43 11.61 14.18 3.88
N TRP A 44 11.60 13.47 5.00
CA TRP A 44 10.37 12.97 5.59
C TRP A 44 9.41 14.14 5.89
N PRO A 45 8.15 14.13 5.40
CA PRO A 45 7.23 15.23 5.63
C PRO A 45 6.96 15.45 7.12
N HIS A 46 6.85 16.71 7.54
CA HIS A 46 6.52 17.05 8.93
C HIS A 46 5.16 16.45 9.33
N ASN A 47 5.11 15.72 10.45
CA ASN A 47 3.97 14.91 10.88
C ASN A 47 3.48 13.87 9.86
N GLY A 48 4.27 13.57 8.83
CA GLY A 48 4.01 12.48 7.90
C GLY A 48 4.14 11.14 8.61
N PHE A 49 3.27 10.20 8.26
CA PHE A 49 3.37 8.80 8.70
C PHE A 49 2.86 7.88 7.60
N VAL A 50 3.33 6.63 7.62
CA VAL A 50 2.81 5.57 6.76
C VAL A 50 1.82 4.73 7.56
N ALA A 51 0.67 4.42 6.98
CA ALA A 51 -0.26 3.42 7.52
C ALA A 51 -0.09 2.12 6.74
N ILE A 52 0.12 1.01 7.44
CA ILE A 52 0.25 -0.32 6.82
C ILE A 52 -0.84 -1.21 7.37
N SER A 53 -1.64 -1.77 6.45
CA SER A 53 -2.70 -2.73 6.75
C SER A 53 -2.22 -4.15 6.52
N TRP A 54 -2.45 -4.99 7.53
CA TRP A 54 -2.40 -6.44 7.44
C TRP A 54 -3.78 -7.01 7.73
N HIS A 55 -4.02 -8.20 7.19
CA HIS A 55 -5.23 -8.97 7.46
C HIS A 55 -4.84 -10.22 8.26
N ASN A 56 -5.03 -11.42 7.69
CA ASN A 56 -4.75 -12.66 8.40
C ASN A 56 -3.24 -12.98 8.45
N VAL A 57 -2.84 -13.79 9.44
CA VAL A 57 -1.47 -14.27 9.62
C VAL A 57 -1.47 -15.76 9.90
N GLU A 58 -0.76 -16.51 9.07
CA GLU A 58 -0.74 -17.98 9.09
C GLU A 58 0.69 -18.50 9.13
N ASP A 59 0.95 -19.63 9.78
CA ASP A 59 2.33 -20.14 9.88
C ASP A 59 2.81 -20.81 8.58
N GLU A 60 1.89 -21.49 7.88
CA GLU A 60 2.18 -22.34 6.74
C GLU A 60 1.83 -21.66 5.40
N ALA A 61 0.76 -22.10 4.72
CA ALA A 61 0.32 -21.50 3.47
C ALA A 61 -0.54 -20.26 3.77
N ALA A 62 -0.02 -19.09 3.40
CA ALA A 62 -0.75 -17.84 3.49
C ALA A 62 -1.85 -17.81 2.41
N ASP A 63 -3.10 -17.96 2.84
CA ASP A 63 -4.25 -18.00 1.96
C ASP A 63 -4.64 -16.61 1.42
N GLN A 64 -4.64 -16.50 0.10
CA GLN A 64 -5.04 -15.27 -0.60
C GLN A 64 -6.49 -14.85 -0.33
N ARG A 65 -7.38 -15.79 0.04
CA ARG A 65 -8.79 -15.49 0.36
C ARG A 65 -8.93 -14.51 1.53
N PHE A 66 -7.97 -14.54 2.45
CA PHE A 66 -7.95 -13.71 3.67
C PHE A 66 -6.82 -12.68 3.66
N MET A 67 -6.24 -12.44 2.47
CA MET A 67 -5.05 -11.58 2.29
C MET A 67 -3.95 -11.89 3.31
N SER A 68 -3.70 -13.19 3.53
CA SER A 68 -2.78 -13.64 4.57
C SER A 68 -1.33 -13.32 4.24
N VAL A 69 -0.53 -13.13 5.29
CA VAL A 69 0.94 -13.26 5.23
C VAL A 69 1.40 -14.41 6.12
N ARG A 70 2.60 -14.94 5.83
CA ARG A 70 3.22 -15.90 6.75
C ARG A 70 3.65 -15.21 8.04
N THR A 71 3.57 -15.89 9.18
CA THR A 71 4.09 -15.37 10.46
C THR A 71 5.58 -15.04 10.38
N SER A 72 6.37 -15.85 9.64
CA SER A 72 7.79 -15.55 9.37
C SER A 72 7.95 -14.26 8.56
N ALA A 73 7.16 -14.08 7.50
CA ALA A 73 7.18 -12.88 6.68
C ALA A 73 6.79 -11.63 7.49
N LEU A 74 5.80 -11.72 8.39
CA LEU A 74 5.44 -10.61 9.28
C LEU A 74 6.63 -10.23 10.19
N ARG A 75 7.34 -11.22 10.76
CA ARG A 75 8.54 -10.95 11.57
C ARG A 75 9.64 -10.28 10.76
N GLU A 76 9.87 -10.74 9.53
CA GLU A 76 10.84 -10.11 8.61
C GLU A 76 10.44 -8.69 8.25
N GLN A 77 9.15 -8.43 8.00
CA GLN A 77 8.63 -7.08 7.75
C GLN A 77 8.83 -6.16 8.96
N PHE A 78 8.58 -6.65 10.18
CA PHE A 78 8.82 -5.88 11.40
C PHE A 78 10.32 -5.62 11.64
N ALA A 79 11.17 -6.62 11.38
CA ALA A 79 12.61 -6.45 11.42
C ALA A 79 13.06 -5.39 10.41
N TRP A 80 12.57 -5.46 9.17
CA TRP A 80 12.88 -4.48 8.13
C TRP A 80 12.45 -3.06 8.53
N LEU A 81 11.25 -2.89 9.09
CA LEU A 81 10.78 -1.59 9.59
C LEU A 81 11.75 -1.03 10.64
N ARG A 82 12.14 -1.86 11.61
CA ARG A 82 13.08 -1.49 12.67
C ARG A 82 14.46 -1.12 12.12
N GLU A 83 15.03 -1.96 11.28
CA GLU A 83 16.36 -1.79 10.68
C GLU A 83 16.43 -0.55 9.79
N ASN A 84 15.32 -0.17 9.15
CA ASN A 84 15.23 1.01 8.29
C ASN A 84 14.79 2.27 9.05
N GLY A 85 14.68 2.21 10.38
CA GLY A 85 14.44 3.34 11.26
C GLY A 85 12.98 3.80 11.33
N TYR A 86 12.02 3.00 10.87
CA TYR A 86 10.61 3.31 11.06
C TYR A 86 10.21 3.22 12.53
N GLN A 87 9.35 4.13 12.95
CA GLN A 87 8.94 4.31 14.34
C GLN A 87 7.45 4.01 14.50
N PRO A 88 7.07 2.86 15.05
CA PRO A 88 5.67 2.55 15.34
C PRO A 88 5.04 3.57 16.29
N VAL A 89 3.93 4.19 15.87
CA VAL A 89 3.21 5.20 16.63
C VAL A 89 1.77 4.79 16.92
N SER A 90 1.27 5.23 18.06
CA SER A 90 -0.10 4.99 18.50
C SER A 90 -1.07 6.03 17.94
N ILE A 91 -2.36 5.70 17.94
CA ILE A 91 -3.44 6.65 17.63
C ILE A 91 -3.42 7.86 18.59
N ALA A 92 -2.98 7.68 19.83
CA ALA A 92 -2.84 8.78 20.79
C ALA A 92 -1.79 9.79 20.32
N GLN A 93 -0.62 9.33 19.87
CA GLN A 93 0.44 10.19 19.34
C GLN A 93 0.01 10.90 18.06
N ILE A 94 -0.68 10.19 17.14
CA ILE A 94 -1.21 10.80 15.92
C ILE A 94 -2.22 11.90 16.27
N ARG A 95 -3.13 11.64 17.22
CA ARG A 95 -4.12 12.62 17.68
C ARG A 95 -3.47 13.82 18.37
N GLU A 96 -2.42 13.59 19.15
CA GLU A 96 -1.66 14.66 19.81
C GLU A 96 -0.97 15.56 18.78
N ALA A 97 -0.25 14.99 17.83
CA ALA A 97 0.40 15.74 16.75
C ALA A 97 -0.61 16.54 15.91
N HIS A 98 -1.76 15.93 15.60
CA HIS A 98 -2.85 16.60 14.89
C HIS A 98 -3.39 17.83 15.64
N ARG A 99 -3.38 17.81 16.98
CA ARG A 99 -3.82 18.93 17.83
C ARG A 99 -2.74 20.00 18.03
N GLY A 100 -1.61 19.90 17.34
CA GLY A 100 -0.46 20.80 17.53
C GLY A 100 0.36 20.51 18.78
N GLY A 101 0.21 19.31 19.38
CA GLY A 101 1.04 18.83 20.47
C GLY A 101 2.40 18.33 19.97
N LYS A 102 2.97 17.32 20.65
CA LYS A 102 4.26 16.75 20.24
C LYS A 102 4.17 16.20 18.81
N PRO A 103 5.08 16.58 17.89
CA PRO A 103 5.06 16.09 16.53
C PRO A 103 5.40 14.59 16.46
N LEU A 104 4.97 13.94 15.38
CA LEU A 104 5.37 12.56 15.09
C LEU A 104 6.88 12.51 14.79
N PRO A 105 7.56 11.39 15.14
CA PRO A 105 8.94 11.19 14.74
C PRO A 105 9.05 11.08 13.21
N GLU A 106 10.24 11.34 12.67
CA GLU A 106 10.54 10.95 11.29
C GLU A 106 10.33 9.44 11.10
N LYS A 107 9.91 9.04 9.91
CA LYS A 107 9.58 7.64 9.58
C LYS A 107 8.52 7.03 10.50
N ALA A 108 7.58 7.83 11.03
CA ALA A 108 6.45 7.32 11.78
C ALA A 108 5.64 6.30 10.96
N VAL A 109 5.25 5.20 11.59
CA VAL A 109 4.41 4.16 10.98
C VAL A 109 3.30 3.76 11.94
N VAL A 110 2.07 3.63 11.46
CA VAL A 110 0.97 3.03 12.23
C VAL A 110 0.70 1.64 11.67
N LEU A 111 0.74 0.65 12.56
CA LEU A 111 0.49 -0.75 12.23
C LEU A 111 -0.99 -1.05 12.43
N THR A 112 -1.71 -1.42 11.38
CA THR A 112 -3.15 -1.74 11.45
C THR A 112 -3.41 -3.18 11.04
N PHE A 113 -4.33 -3.83 11.75
CA PHE A 113 -4.75 -5.20 11.52
C PHE A 113 -6.27 -5.26 11.41
N ASP A 114 -6.77 -5.71 10.27
CA ASP A 114 -8.17 -5.59 9.92
C ASP A 114 -8.94 -6.92 10.16
N ASP A 115 -10.26 -6.87 9.97
CA ASP A 115 -11.24 -7.96 9.99
C ASP A 115 -11.52 -8.65 11.33
N GLY A 116 -10.56 -8.71 12.25
CA GLY A 116 -10.76 -9.39 13.53
C GLY A 116 -10.32 -10.85 13.54
N TYR A 117 -9.44 -11.28 12.64
CA TYR A 117 -8.95 -12.66 12.63
C TYR A 117 -8.33 -13.05 13.98
N GLN A 118 -8.62 -14.27 14.43
CA GLN A 118 -8.05 -14.83 15.66
C GLN A 118 -6.51 -14.85 15.65
N SER A 119 -5.89 -14.92 14.46
CA SER A 119 -4.44 -14.85 14.27
C SER A 119 -3.84 -13.54 14.79
N PHE A 120 -4.59 -12.43 14.82
CA PHE A 120 -4.13 -11.22 15.50
C PHE A 120 -3.82 -11.51 16.97
N TYR A 121 -4.73 -12.17 17.67
CA TYR A 121 -4.54 -12.52 19.08
C TYR A 121 -3.45 -13.59 19.28
N THR A 122 -3.45 -14.64 18.46
CA THR A 122 -2.57 -15.79 18.71
C THR A 122 -1.15 -15.63 18.17
N ARG A 123 -0.93 -14.75 17.19
CA ARG A 123 0.37 -14.59 16.50
C ARG A 123 0.90 -13.17 16.53
N VAL A 124 0.07 -12.18 16.19
CA VAL A 124 0.50 -10.78 16.08
C VAL A 124 0.70 -10.16 17.47
N PHE A 125 -0.28 -10.30 18.35
CA PHE A 125 -0.29 -9.65 19.66
C PHE A 125 0.92 -10.03 20.54
N PRO A 126 1.37 -11.30 20.62
CA PRO A 126 2.61 -11.64 21.32
C PRO A 126 3.85 -10.95 20.76
N ILE A 127 3.94 -10.76 19.43
CA ILE A 127 5.06 -10.05 18.80
C ILE A 127 5.03 -8.57 19.15
N LEU A 128 3.85 -7.94 19.09
CA LEU A 128 3.66 -6.54 19.50
C LEU A 128 4.02 -6.34 20.98
N GLN A 129 3.63 -7.26 21.85
CA GLN A 129 4.02 -7.24 23.27
C GLN A 129 5.53 -7.38 23.44
N ALA A 130 6.18 -8.32 22.74
CA ALA A 130 7.63 -8.50 22.84
C ALA A 130 8.40 -7.24 22.39
N PHE A 131 7.89 -6.50 21.40
CA PHE A 131 8.50 -5.26 20.92
C PHE A 131 8.03 -3.99 21.63
N GLN A 132 7.01 -4.09 22.48
CA GLN A 132 6.30 -2.93 23.06
C GLN A 132 5.83 -1.95 21.98
N TRP A 133 5.32 -2.49 20.87
CA TRP A 133 4.89 -1.69 19.72
C TRP A 133 3.37 -1.45 19.74
N PRO A 134 2.92 -0.20 19.52
CA PRO A 134 1.50 0.09 19.36
C PRO A 134 0.98 -0.43 18.01
N ALA A 135 -0.31 -0.77 17.98
CA ALA A 135 -1.03 -1.12 16.76
C ALA A 135 -2.52 -0.76 16.89
N VAL A 136 -3.24 -0.88 15.78
CA VAL A 136 -4.71 -0.80 15.72
C VAL A 136 -5.24 -2.16 15.28
N TRP A 137 -6.32 -2.62 15.91
CA TRP A 137 -7.06 -3.80 15.50
C TRP A 137 -8.52 -3.40 15.23
N ALA A 138 -9.00 -3.69 14.02
CA ALA A 138 -10.31 -3.26 13.52
C ALA A 138 -11.21 -4.47 13.20
N PRO A 139 -11.85 -5.09 14.20
CA PRO A 139 -12.70 -6.26 13.99
C PRO A 139 -14.04 -5.92 13.33
N VAL A 140 -14.59 -6.85 12.55
CA VAL A 140 -16.00 -6.84 12.19
C VAL A 140 -16.81 -7.41 13.36
N GLY A 141 -17.65 -6.56 13.98
CA GLY A 141 -18.35 -6.90 15.22
C GLY A 141 -19.15 -8.20 15.16
N SER A 142 -19.94 -8.39 14.10
CA SER A 142 -20.75 -9.61 13.94
C SER A 142 -19.93 -10.87 13.66
N TRP A 143 -18.70 -10.75 13.14
CA TRP A 143 -17.83 -11.91 12.94
C TRP A 143 -17.25 -12.37 14.28
N VAL A 144 -16.79 -11.43 15.10
CA VAL A 144 -16.29 -11.72 16.44
C VAL A 144 -17.38 -12.21 17.39
N ASP A 145 -18.62 -11.73 17.23
CA ASP A 145 -19.78 -12.13 18.03
C ASP A 145 -20.48 -13.41 17.50
N THR A 146 -19.87 -14.13 16.55
CA THR A 146 -20.42 -15.40 16.07
C THR A 146 -20.37 -16.42 17.20
N PRO A 147 -21.49 -17.05 17.60
CA PRO A 147 -21.49 -18.09 18.62
C PRO A 147 -20.55 -19.25 18.26
N ALA A 148 -19.90 -19.82 19.28
CA ALA A 148 -19.03 -21.00 19.13
C ALA A 148 -19.80 -22.27 18.72
#